data_AF-A0A9E2UYQ0-F1
#
_entry.id   AF-A0A9E2UYQ0-F1
#
_cell.length_a   1.000
_cell.length_b   1.000
_cell.length_c   1.000
_cell.angle_alpha   90.00
_cell.angle_beta   90.00
_cell.angle_gamma   90.00
#
_symmetry.space_group_name_H-M   'P 1'
#
loop_
_entity.id
_entity.type
_entity.pdbx_description
1 polymer ?
#
loop_
_entity_poly.entity_id
_entity_poly.type
_entity_poly.pdbx_seq_one_letter_code
_entity_poly.pdbx_strand_id
1 'polypeptide(L)'
;MVKKSRTIEIDLEIYRLIETNRSSFDETETDILRRLLNLPHLEKPRAIGKGLNLGYSVILPDGTLLKGRTRRPEVQAEVRDGWIIVDGERFDSPSGAAKKFGGPNGWIFWKVKRPQDSEWILLDQLRNRETIIRKRLLSEEELAEFD
;
A
#
# COMPACT_ATOMS: atom_id res chain seq x y z
N MET A 1 10.45 -2.73 -21.68
CA MET A 1 11.66 -1.96 -22.04
C MET A 1 12.88 -2.70 -21.54
N VAL A 2 13.83 -3.06 -22.41
CA VAL A 2 15.11 -3.66 -21.98
C VAL A 2 15.96 -2.55 -21.36
N LYS A 3 16.27 -2.65 -20.07
CA LYS A 3 17.22 -1.73 -19.40
C LYS A 3 18.60 -1.96 -20.01
N LYS A 4 19.16 -0.94 -20.66
CA LYS A 4 20.54 -0.97 -21.17
C LYS A 4 21.50 -0.79 -19.98
N SER A 5 22.28 -1.82 -19.67
CA SER A 5 23.37 -1.74 -18.67
C SER A 5 24.68 -1.32 -19.33
N ARG A 6 25.57 -0.70 -18.55
CA ARG A 6 26.95 -0.36 -18.92
C ARG A 6 27.85 -0.67 -17.72
N THR A 7 29.08 -1.08 -17.99
CA THR A 7 30.11 -1.28 -16.97
C THR A 7 30.89 0.01 -16.77
N ILE A 8 31.15 0.36 -15.51
CA ILE A 8 32.06 1.44 -15.11
C ILE A 8 33.13 0.84 -14.19
N GLU A 9 34.38 1.24 -14.36
CA GLU A 9 35.47 0.87 -13.45
C GLU A 9 35.65 1.98 -12.42
N ILE A 10 35.76 1.60 -11.15
CA ILE A 10 35.93 2.50 -10.01
C ILE A 10 37.03 1.92 -9.12
N ASP A 11 37.68 2.78 -8.32
CA ASP A 11 38.65 2.31 -7.35
C ASP A 11 37.98 1.59 -6.15
N LEU A 12 38.80 0.92 -5.36
CA LEU A 12 38.35 0.12 -4.21
C LEU A 12 37.76 0.97 -3.08
N GLU A 13 38.18 2.23 -2.95
CA GLU A 13 37.67 3.13 -1.91
C GLU A 13 36.24 3.56 -2.25
N ILE A 14 36.00 3.98 -3.49
CA ILE A 14 34.66 4.29 -3.99
C ILE A 14 33.74 3.08 -3.88
N TYR A 15 34.23 1.89 -4.26
CA TYR A 15 33.44 0.66 -4.12
C TYR A 15 33.02 0.41 -2.67
N ARG A 16 33.94 0.53 -1.71
CA ARG A 16 33.63 0.38 -0.27
C ARG A 16 32.65 1.43 0.23
N LEU A 17 32.76 2.68 -0.24
CA LEU A 17 31.83 3.76 0.10
C LEU A 17 30.41 3.44 -0.40
N ILE A 18 30.28 2.93 -1.62
CA ILE A 18 28.98 2.48 -2.17
C ILE A 18 28.41 1.36 -1.29
N GLU A 19 29.18 0.30 -1.04
CA GLU A 19 28.69 -0.84 -0.25
C GLU A 19 28.34 -0.48 1.20
N THR A 20 29.09 0.43 1.83
CA THR A 20 28.78 0.91 3.18
C THR A 20 27.43 1.63 3.25
N ASN A 21 26.98 2.19 2.13
CA ASN A 21 25.68 2.84 2.04
C ASN A 21 24.53 1.86 1.78
N ARG A 22 24.77 0.55 1.72
CA ARG A 22 23.73 -0.47 1.54
C ARG A 22 22.77 -0.47 2.73
N SER A 23 21.49 -0.29 2.43
CA SER A 23 20.40 -0.19 3.41
C SER A 23 19.74 -1.54 3.68
N SER A 24 19.80 -2.46 2.72
CA SER A 24 19.26 -3.81 2.84
C SER A 24 20.06 -4.82 2.01
N PHE A 25 19.94 -6.10 2.34
CA PHE A 25 20.64 -7.18 1.64
C PHE A 25 20.28 -7.26 0.15
N ASP A 26 19.01 -6.99 -0.18
CA ASP A 26 18.49 -7.10 -1.56
C ASP A 26 18.69 -5.85 -2.43
N GLU A 27 19.31 -4.78 -1.91
CA GLU A 27 19.60 -3.55 -2.65
C GLU A 27 20.65 -3.81 -3.75
N THR A 28 20.47 -3.30 -4.98
CA THR A 28 21.52 -3.44 -6.01
C THR A 28 22.47 -2.25 -5.98
N GLU A 29 23.68 -2.38 -6.49
CA GLU A 29 24.66 -1.27 -6.59
C GLU A 29 24.06 -0.10 -7.38
N THR A 30 23.24 -0.40 -8.38
CA THR A 30 22.50 0.60 -9.17
C THR A 30 21.47 1.35 -8.33
N ASP A 31 20.80 0.69 -7.38
CA ASP A 31 19.83 1.32 -6.49
C ASP A 31 20.53 2.21 -5.45
N ILE A 32 21.64 1.73 -4.89
CA ILE A 32 22.51 2.49 -3.98
C ILE A 32 23.00 3.75 -4.68
N LEU A 33 23.57 3.61 -5.88
CA LEU A 33 24.07 4.73 -6.67
C LEU A 33 22.98 5.74 -7.01
N ARG A 34 21.77 5.28 -7.36
CA ARG A 34 20.65 6.19 -7.61
C ARG A 34 20.31 7.02 -6.39
N ARG A 35 20.26 6.40 -5.20
CA ARG A 35 19.99 7.13 -3.96
C ARG A 35 21.11 8.12 -3.63
N LEU A 36 22.38 7.72 -3.73
CA LEU A 36 23.53 8.60 -3.48
C LEU A 36 23.57 9.80 -4.44
N LEU A 37 23.12 9.61 -5.68
CA LEU A 37 23.07 10.66 -6.71
C LEU A 37 21.74 11.43 -6.74
N ASN A 38 20.83 11.20 -5.77
CA ASN A 38 19.48 11.79 -5.75
C ASN A 38 18.70 11.59 -7.06
N LEU A 39 18.85 10.43 -7.69
CA LEU A 39 18.10 10.01 -8.88
C LEU A 39 16.80 9.30 -8.45
N PRO A 40 15.73 9.36 -9.27
CA PRO A 40 14.49 8.66 -8.99
C PRO A 40 14.73 7.15 -8.85
N HIS A 41 14.19 6.58 -7.77
CA HIS A 41 14.29 5.15 -7.48
C HIS A 41 13.54 4.37 -8.56
N LEU A 42 14.16 3.30 -9.05
CA LEU A 42 13.48 2.38 -9.93
C LEU A 42 12.66 1.47 -9.03
N GLU A 43 11.34 1.67 -9.00
CA GLU A 43 10.45 0.74 -8.32
C GLU A 43 10.76 -0.67 -8.82
N LYS A 44 11.28 -1.52 -7.92
CA LYS A 44 11.46 -2.94 -8.23
C LYS A 44 10.07 -3.50 -8.51
N PRO A 45 9.85 -4.23 -9.61
CA PRO A 45 8.62 -4.99 -9.78
C PRO A 45 8.54 -5.96 -8.60
N ARG A 46 7.66 -5.63 -7.67
CA ARG A 46 7.51 -6.34 -6.41
C ARG A 46 6.82 -7.66 -6.70
N ALA A 47 7.29 -8.75 -6.09
CA ALA A 47 6.54 -10.00 -6.10
C ALA A 47 5.14 -9.70 -5.54
N ILE A 48 4.09 -10.14 -6.23
CA ILE A 48 2.70 -9.92 -5.81
C ILE A 48 2.52 -10.61 -4.46
N GLY A 49 2.51 -9.83 -3.39
CA GLY A 49 2.25 -10.32 -2.04
C GLY A 49 0.79 -10.71 -1.83
N LYS A 50 0.46 -11.08 -0.60
CA LYS A 50 -0.95 -11.38 -0.24
C LYS A 50 -1.77 -10.07 -0.27
N GLY A 51 -2.93 -10.11 -0.92
CA GLY A 51 -3.90 -9.01 -0.83
C GLY A 51 -4.59 -8.91 0.54
N LEU A 52 -5.15 -7.75 0.83
CA LEU A 52 -5.94 -7.49 2.04
C LEU A 52 -7.43 -7.74 1.76
N ASN A 53 -8.05 -8.65 2.51
CA ASN A 53 -9.49 -8.90 2.46
C ASN A 53 -10.21 -8.02 3.50
N LEU A 54 -11.11 -7.15 3.03
CA LEU A 54 -11.87 -6.22 3.87
C LEU A 54 -13.29 -6.69 4.18
N GLY A 55 -13.66 -7.88 3.73
CA GLY A 55 -15.05 -8.33 3.69
C GLY A 55 -15.88 -7.56 2.65
N TYR A 56 -17.21 -7.74 2.67
CA TYR A 56 -18.14 -7.11 1.72
C TYR A 56 -17.77 -7.31 0.24
N SER A 57 -17.14 -8.45 -0.07
CA SER A 57 -16.60 -8.79 -1.38
C SER A 57 -15.52 -7.82 -1.88
N VAL A 58 -14.85 -7.10 -0.98
CA VAL A 58 -13.75 -6.19 -1.29
C VAL A 58 -12.42 -6.82 -0.92
N ILE A 59 -11.58 -7.03 -1.93
CA ILE A 59 -10.19 -7.47 -1.78
C ILE A 59 -9.30 -6.40 -2.43
N LEU A 60 -8.33 -5.90 -1.67
CA LEU A 60 -7.29 -5.01 -2.17
C LEU A 60 -6.04 -5.83 -2.50
N PRO A 61 -5.64 -5.96 -3.77
CA PRO A 61 -4.39 -6.62 -4.13
C PRO A 61 -3.17 -5.99 -3.44
N ASP A 62 -2.10 -6.77 -3.26
CA ASP A 62 -0.79 -6.21 -2.90
C ASP A 62 -0.36 -5.15 -3.93
N GLY A 63 0.28 -4.08 -3.44
CA GLY A 63 0.60 -2.91 -4.23
C GLY A 63 -0.57 -1.94 -4.47
N THR A 64 -1.76 -2.20 -3.90
CA THR A 64 -2.84 -1.20 -3.93
C THR A 64 -2.40 0.02 -3.15
N LEU A 65 -2.43 1.18 -3.79
CA LEU A 65 -2.13 2.45 -3.14
C LEU A 65 -3.40 3.01 -2.50
N LEU A 66 -3.26 3.65 -1.33
CA LEU A 66 -4.32 4.39 -0.66
C LEU A 66 -3.90 5.83 -0.42
N LYS A 67 -4.87 6.74 -0.51
CA LYS A 67 -4.71 8.17 -0.21
C LYS A 67 -5.82 8.66 0.69
N GLY A 68 -5.44 9.18 1.86
CA GLY A 68 -6.34 9.70 2.87
C GLY A 68 -6.49 11.21 2.73
N ARG A 69 -7.72 11.70 2.71
CA ARG A 69 -8.00 13.15 2.74
C ARG A 69 -7.96 13.66 4.18
N THR A 70 -6.92 14.43 4.50
CA THR A 70 -6.80 15.14 5.78
C THR A 70 -6.86 16.66 5.56
N ARG A 71 -6.89 17.44 6.65
CA ARG A 71 -6.88 18.91 6.56
C ARG A 71 -5.57 19.45 5.95
N ARG A 72 -4.42 18.78 6.15
CA ARG A 72 -3.07 18.93 5.52
C ARG A 72 -2.17 17.75 5.99
N PRO A 73 -1.03 17.43 5.33
CA PRO A 73 -0.87 16.97 3.94
C PRO A 73 -1.53 15.61 3.67
N GLU A 74 -1.69 15.25 2.38
CA GLU A 74 -2.30 13.98 1.93
C GLU A 74 -1.54 12.78 2.52
N VAL A 75 -2.27 11.88 3.19
CA VAL A 75 -1.70 10.66 3.77
C VAL A 75 -1.62 9.61 2.70
N GLN A 76 -0.46 8.99 2.52
CA GLN A 76 -0.27 7.90 1.56
C GLN A 76 -0.04 6.59 2.29
N ALA A 77 -0.67 5.52 1.79
CA ALA A 77 -0.48 4.18 2.29
C ALA A 77 -0.43 3.17 1.14
N GLU A 78 0.06 1.96 1.42
CA GLU A 78 0.16 0.87 0.46
C GLU A 78 -0.34 -0.42 1.11
N VAL A 79 -1.08 -1.25 0.36
CA VAL A 79 -1.32 -2.64 0.77
C VAL A 79 -0.07 -3.46 0.49
N ARG A 80 0.47 -4.05 1.55
CA ARG A 80 1.68 -4.87 1.54
C ARG A 80 1.48 -6.13 2.36
N ASP A 81 1.56 -7.29 1.72
CA ASP A 81 1.53 -8.60 2.37
C ASP A 81 0.34 -8.78 3.33
N GLY A 82 -0.83 -8.30 2.92
CA GLY A 82 -2.07 -8.34 3.69
C GLY A 82 -2.22 -7.25 4.74
N TRP A 83 -1.36 -6.23 4.74
CA TRP A 83 -1.40 -5.10 5.68
C TRP A 83 -1.52 -3.76 4.94
N ILE A 84 -2.17 -2.77 5.54
CA ILE A 84 -2.04 -1.38 5.12
C ILE A 84 -0.82 -0.79 5.82
N ILE A 85 0.14 -0.31 5.04
CA ILE A 85 1.36 0.33 5.53
C ILE A 85 1.24 1.83 5.38
N VAL A 86 1.32 2.56 6.49
CA VAL A 86 1.28 4.03 6.50
C VAL A 86 2.28 4.55 7.53
N ASP A 87 3.17 5.46 7.12
CA ASP A 87 4.29 5.95 7.92
C ASP A 87 5.12 4.83 8.59
N GLY A 88 5.26 3.68 7.92
CA GLY A 88 5.99 2.50 8.42
C GLY A 88 5.22 1.60 9.39
N GLU A 89 4.02 1.98 9.82
CA GLU A 89 3.17 1.18 10.69
C GLU A 89 2.22 0.26 9.90
N ARG A 90 1.84 -0.88 10.51
CA ARG A 90 0.98 -1.90 9.90
C ARG A 90 -0.42 -1.86 10.49
N PHE A 91 -1.43 -1.85 9.63
CA PHE A 91 -2.83 -1.92 10.00
C PHE A 91 -3.54 -3.05 9.25
N ASP A 92 -4.39 -3.79 9.95
CA ASP A 92 -5.21 -4.86 9.39
C ASP A 92 -6.52 -4.35 8.74
N SER A 93 -6.84 -3.07 8.94
CA SER A 93 -8.12 -2.49 8.55
C SER A 93 -8.00 -1.02 8.14
N PRO A 94 -8.79 -0.56 7.14
CA PRO A 94 -8.81 0.84 6.72
C PRO A 94 -9.23 1.81 7.82
N SER A 95 -10.15 1.39 8.70
CA SER A 95 -10.58 2.19 9.83
C SER A 95 -9.49 2.32 10.90
N GLY A 96 -8.72 1.25 11.17
CA GLY A 96 -7.55 1.33 12.04
C GLY A 96 -6.53 2.33 11.53
N ALA A 97 -6.18 2.24 10.24
CA ALA A 97 -5.26 3.18 9.59
C ALA A 97 -5.80 4.62 9.58
N ALA A 98 -7.09 4.82 9.31
CA ALA A 98 -7.70 6.17 9.26
C ALA A 98 -7.76 6.85 10.64
N LYS A 99 -8.01 6.09 11.71
CA LYS A 99 -8.08 6.62 13.09
C LYS A 99 -6.79 7.31 13.51
N LYS A 100 -5.63 6.80 13.08
CA LYS A 100 -4.31 7.44 13.29
C LYS A 100 -4.30 8.90 12.81
N PHE A 101 -5.06 9.23 11.78
CA PHE A 101 -5.14 10.57 11.17
C PHE A 101 -6.45 11.30 11.48
N GLY A 102 -7.21 10.86 12.49
CA GLY A 102 -8.47 11.47 12.88
C GLY A 102 -9.64 11.18 11.92
N GLY A 103 -9.51 10.18 11.05
CA GLY A 103 -10.58 9.72 10.16
C GLY A 103 -11.52 8.74 10.87
N PRO A 104 -12.81 9.07 11.08
CA PRO A 104 -13.73 8.21 11.84
C PRO A 104 -14.19 6.96 11.07
N ASN A 105 -14.09 6.97 9.73
CA ASN A 105 -14.57 5.89 8.88
C ASN A 105 -13.61 5.63 7.71
N GLY A 106 -12.96 4.46 7.72
CA GLY A 106 -11.99 4.09 6.69
C GLY A 106 -12.56 4.01 5.27
N TRP A 107 -13.83 3.65 5.09
CA TRP A 107 -14.42 3.47 3.75
C TRP A 107 -14.53 4.78 2.96
N ILE A 108 -14.80 5.88 3.64
CA ILE A 108 -14.95 7.21 3.01
C ILE A 108 -13.67 8.06 3.13
N PHE A 109 -12.78 7.71 4.07
CA PHE A 109 -11.52 8.41 4.28
C PHE A 109 -10.51 8.10 3.18
N TRP A 110 -10.43 6.83 2.77
CA TRP A 110 -9.46 6.36 1.79
C TRP A 110 -10.01 6.41 0.36
N LYS A 111 -9.24 7.03 -0.53
CA LYS A 111 -9.23 6.67 -1.95
C LYS A 111 -8.22 5.56 -2.19
N VAL A 112 -8.49 4.70 -3.16
CA VAL A 112 -7.62 3.59 -3.54
C VAL A 112 -7.34 3.59 -5.03
N LYS A 113 -6.16 3.10 -5.40
CA LYS A 113 -5.77 2.80 -6.77
C LYS A 113 -5.11 1.42 -6.77
N ARG A 114 -5.83 0.41 -7.27
CA ARG A 114 -5.29 -0.95 -7.40
C ARG A 114 -4.25 -0.98 -8.54
N PRO A 115 -3.36 -1.98 -8.60
CA PRO A 115 -2.35 -2.07 -9.66
C PRO A 115 -2.89 -1.95 -11.09
N GLN A 116 -4.11 -2.46 -11.32
CA GLN A 116 -4.81 -2.41 -12.61
C GLN A 116 -5.63 -1.13 -12.85
N ASP A 117 -5.83 -0.29 -11.84
CA ASP A 117 -6.67 0.90 -11.96
C ASP A 117 -5.87 2.06 -12.57
N SER A 118 -6.50 2.81 -13.47
CA SER A 118 -5.90 4.04 -14.02
C SER A 118 -6.17 5.27 -13.13
N GLU A 119 -7.26 5.25 -12.37
CA GLU A 119 -7.76 6.37 -11.56
C GLU A 119 -7.88 6.02 -10.08
N TRP A 120 -8.01 7.04 -9.25
CA TRP A 120 -8.28 6.92 -7.82
C TRP A 120 -9.80 6.91 -7.56
N ILE A 121 -10.30 5.86 -6.93
CA ILE A 121 -11.71 5.73 -6.54
C ILE A 121 -11.85 5.72 -5.01
N LEU A 122 -13.01 6.08 -4.47
CA LEU A 122 -13.26 5.93 -3.03
C LEU A 122 -13.36 4.45 -2.66
N LEU A 123 -12.81 4.07 -1.51
CA LEU A 123 -12.85 2.68 -1.03
C LEU A 123 -14.30 2.18 -0.85
N ASP A 124 -15.23 3.05 -0.41
CA ASP A 124 -16.66 2.71 -0.30
C ASP A 124 -17.29 2.29 -1.64
N GLN A 125 -16.78 2.80 -2.77
CA GLN A 125 -17.30 2.46 -4.11
C GLN A 125 -16.99 1.01 -4.51
N LEU A 126 -16.03 0.35 -3.85
CA LEU A 126 -15.74 -1.05 -4.09
C LEU A 126 -16.76 -1.99 -3.43
N ARG A 127 -17.56 -1.51 -2.48
CA ARG A 127 -18.49 -2.36 -1.73
C ARG A 127 -19.71 -2.69 -2.57
N ASN A 128 -20.09 -3.96 -2.58
CA ASN A 128 -21.37 -4.37 -3.13
C ASN A 128 -22.51 -4.00 -2.15
N ARG A 129 -23.42 -3.12 -2.58
CA ARG A 129 -24.57 -2.64 -1.79
C ARG A 129 -25.52 -3.78 -1.38
N GLU A 130 -25.74 -4.78 -2.23
CA GLU A 130 -26.58 -5.94 -1.89
C GLU A 130 -25.94 -6.78 -0.78
N THR A 131 -24.62 -6.95 -0.80
CA THR A 131 -23.89 -7.68 0.25
C THR A 131 -23.96 -6.95 1.60
N ILE A 132 -23.99 -5.61 1.59
CA ILE A 132 -24.17 -4.80 2.81
C ILE A 132 -25.57 -5.01 3.38
N ILE A 133 -26.62 -4.94 2.55
CA ILE A 133 -28.01 -5.11 2.98
C ILE A 133 -28.22 -6.52 3.55
N ARG A 134 -27.74 -7.55 2.84
CA ARG A 134 -27.88 -8.95 3.28
C ARG A 134 -27.18 -9.21 4.61
N LYS A 135 -25.96 -8.70 4.82
CA LYS A 135 -25.26 -8.83 6.11
C LYS A 135 -25.99 -8.13 7.26
N ARG A 136 -26.62 -6.99 6.98
CA ARG A 136 -27.35 -6.22 7.99
C ARG A 136 -28.66 -6.90 8.40
N LEU A 137 -29.40 -7.42 7.43
CA LEU A 137 -30.61 -8.20 7.67
C LEU A 137 -30.29 -9.48 8.46
N LEU A 138 -29.24 -10.21 8.07
CA LEU A 138 -28.79 -11.39 8.81
C LEU A 138 -28.40 -11.04 10.26
N SER A 139 -27.69 -9.93 10.49
CA SER A 139 -27.36 -9.52 11.86
C SER A 139 -28.55 -9.07 12.70
N GLU A 140 -29.62 -8.57 12.07
CA GLU A 140 -30.85 -8.17 12.77
C GLU A 140 -31.75 -9.38 13.06
N GLU A 141 -31.82 -10.35 12.15
CA GLU A 141 -32.51 -11.64 12.34
C GLU A 141 -31.82 -12.51 13.40
N GLU A 142 -30.49 -12.62 13.35
CA GLU A 142 -29.69 -13.32 14.37
C GLU A 142 -29.80 -12.67 15.76
N LEU A 143 -30.17 -11.39 15.87
CA LEU A 143 -30.45 -10.75 17.16
C LEU A 143 -31.90 -10.99 17.61
N ALA A 144 -32.84 -11.13 16.68
CA ALA A 144 -34.25 -11.37 16.96
C ALA A 144 -34.56 -12.83 17.33
N GLU A 145 -33.71 -13.80 16.95
CA GLU A 145 -33.84 -15.21 17.36
C GLU A 145 -33.34 -15.51 18.79
N PHE A 146 -32.75 -14.53 19.48
CA PHE A 146 -32.20 -14.67 20.84
C PHE A 146 -32.99 -13.94 21.94
N ASP A 147 -34.16 -13.38 21.62
CA ASP A 147 -35.16 -12.84 22.57
C ASP A 147 -36.35 -13.79 22.72
#